data_AF-A0A1Q7SHZ2-F1
#
_entry.id   AF-A0A1Q7SHZ2-F1
#
_cell.length_a   1.000
_cell.length_b   1.000
_cell.length_c   1.000
_cell.angle_alpha   90.00
_cell.angle_beta   90.00
_cell.angle_gamma   90.00
#
_symmetry.space_group_name_H-M   'P 1'
#
loop_
_entity.id
_entity.type
_entity.pdbx_description
1 polymer ?
#
loop_
_entity_poly.entity_id
_entity_poly.type
_entity_poly.pdbx_seq_one_letter_code
_entity_poly.pdbx_strand_id
1 'polypeptide(L)' 'MELIVSLLTSPWTLAALGVVAVGIYWYFGHIQQRCPHCRRFVRRAVRGWFRCPYCGRQYHRSVPRQR' A
#
# COMPACT_ATOMS: atom_id res chain seq x y z
N MET A 1 1.71 16.10 -31.06
CA MET A 1 2.47 16.22 -29.79
C MET A 1 1.97 17.39 -28.94
N GLU A 2 1.71 18.56 -29.54
CA GLU A 2 1.12 19.75 -28.89
C GLU A 2 -0.09 19.46 -27.96
N LEU A 3 -1.08 18.69 -28.43
CA LEU A 3 -2.27 18.35 -27.62
C LEU A 3 -1.95 17.49 -26.39
N ILE A 4 -0.99 16.56 -26.52
CA ILE A 4 -0.57 15.69 -25.42
C ILE A 4 0.19 16.51 -24.38
N VAL A 5 1.05 17.43 -24.83
CA VAL A 5 1.81 18.34 -23.97
C VAL A 5 0.85 19.26 -23.21
N SER A 6 -0.12 19.89 -23.87
CA SER A 6 -1.12 20.75 -23.23
C SER A 6 -2.01 20.01 -22.22
N LEU A 7 -2.33 18.73 -22.49
CA LEU A 7 -3.05 17.91 -21.53
C LEU A 7 -2.18 17.57 -20.31
N LEU A 8 -0.90 17.27 -20.49
CA LEU A 8 0.04 16.97 -19.40
C LEU A 8 0.44 18.20 -18.56
N THR A 9 0.41 19.39 -19.14
CA THR A 9 0.71 20.66 -18.43
C THR A 9 -0.54 21.38 -17.92
N SER A 10 -1.73 20.89 -18.24
CA SER A 10 -2.98 21.41 -17.68
C SER A 10 -2.98 21.25 -16.15
N PRO A 11 -3.23 22.34 -15.40
CA PRO A 11 -3.28 22.30 -13.94
C PRO A 11 -4.28 21.26 -13.41
N TRP A 12 -5.39 21.06 -14.12
CA TRP A 12 -6.43 20.10 -13.76
C TRP A 12 -5.94 18.65 -13.91
N THR A 13 -5.19 18.36 -14.98
CA THR A 13 -4.63 17.02 -15.18
C THR A 13 -3.60 16.69 -14.12
N LEU A 14 -2.71 17.64 -13.79
CA LEU A 14 -1.72 17.46 -12.73
C LEU A 14 -2.39 17.28 -11.37
N ALA A 15 -3.44 18.05 -11.06
CA ALA A 15 -4.21 17.89 -9.85
C ALA A 15 -4.89 16.51 -9.78
N ALA A 16 -5.52 16.07 -10.87
CA ALA A 16 -6.15 14.75 -10.94
C ALA A 16 -5.14 13.61 -10.74
N LEU A 17 -3.98 13.69 -11.40
CA LEU A 17 -2.89 12.73 -11.20
C LEU A 17 -2.39 12.72 -9.76
N GLY A 18 -2.24 13.89 -9.15
CA GLY A 18 -1.85 14.02 -7.74
C GLY A 18 -2.84 13.32 -6.80
N VAL A 19 -4.13 13.55 -6.98
CA VAL A 19 -5.19 12.88 -6.19
C VAL A 19 -5.17 11.37 -6.39
N VAL A 20 -5.04 10.90 -7.63
CA VAL A 20 -4.94 9.46 -7.95
C VAL A 20 -3.70 8.85 -7.28
N ALA A 21 -2.55 9.50 -7.38
CA ALA A 21 -1.30 9.02 -6.77
C ALA A 21 -1.42 8.92 -5.24
N VAL A 22 -2.01 9.93 -4.59
CA VAL A 22 -2.25 9.92 -3.15
C VAL A 22 -3.25 8.83 -2.76
N GLY A 23 -4.33 8.66 -3.52
CA GLY A 23 -5.31 7.60 -3.30
C GLY A 23 -4.68 6.21 -3.39
N ILE A 24 -3.84 5.98 -4.41
CA ILE A 24 -3.09 4.72 -4.58
C ILE A 24 -2.12 4.50 -3.42
N TYR A 25 -1.35 5.52 -3.03
CA TYR A 25 -0.42 5.43 -1.91
C TYR A 25 -1.13 5.06 -0.60
N TRP A 26 -2.25 5.72 -0.31
CA TRP A 26 -3.06 5.46 0.88
C TRP A 26 -3.67 4.05 0.84
N TYR A 27 -4.20 3.63 -0.31
CA TYR A 27 -4.74 2.28 -0.52
C TYR A 27 -3.71 1.19 -0.27
N PHE A 28 -2.48 1.33 -0.79
CA PHE A 28 -1.40 0.39 -0.53
C PHE A 28 -1.01 0.34 0.95
N GLY A 29 -0.97 1.49 1.63
CA GLY A 29 -0.76 1.55 3.09
C GLY A 29 -1.86 0.85 3.90
N HIS A 30 -3.09 0.80 3.38
CA HIS A 30 -4.20 0.10 4.01
C HIS A 30 -4.17 -1.42 3.79
N ILE A 31 -3.56 -1.90 2.70
CA ILE A 31 -3.55 -3.33 2.33
C ILE A 31 -2.27 -4.03 2.73
N GLN A 32 -1.18 -3.30 2.92
CA GLN A 32 0.10 -3.87 3.31
C GLN A 32 0.41 -3.60 4.77
N GLN A 33 1.02 -4.55 5.44
CA GLN A 33 1.59 -4.37 6.77
C GLN A 33 2.95 -5.07 6.86
N ARG A 34 3.77 -4.70 7.85
CA ARG A 34 4.99 -5.45 8.14
C ARG A 34 4.67 -6.65 9.01
N CYS A 35 5.19 -7.82 8.65
CA CYS A 35 5.07 -9.01 9.47
C CYS A 35 5.64 -8.73 10.88
N PRO A 36 4.93 -9.06 11.97
CA PRO A 36 5.38 -8.79 13.34
C PRO A 36 6.63 -9.58 13.74
N HIS A 37 6.98 -10.62 12.98
CA HIS A 37 8.14 -11.50 13.25
C HIS A 37 9.37 -11.14 12.42
N CYS A 38 9.24 -11.09 11.09
CA CYS A 38 10.38 -10.91 10.17
C CYS A 38 10.44 -9.53 9.51
N ARG A 39 9.47 -8.64 9.79
CA ARG A 39 9.37 -7.27 9.26
C ARG A 39 9.25 -7.12 7.73
N ARG A 40 9.15 -8.22 6.97
CA ARG A 40 8.83 -8.19 5.54
C ARG A 40 7.43 -7.62 5.30
N PHE A 41 7.24 -6.93 4.17
CA PHE A 41 5.94 -6.46 3.75
C PHE A 41 5.07 -7.65 3.33
N VAL A 42 3.89 -7.74 3.94
CA VAL A 42 2.90 -8.79 3.71
C VAL A 42 1.51 -8.15 3.64
N ARG A 43 0.52 -8.90 3.16
CA ARG A 43 -0.87 -8.45 3.18
C ARG A 43 -1.33 -8.17 4.62
N ARG A 44 -2.11 -7.12 4.81
CA ARG A 44 -2.71 -6.75 6.08
C ARG A 44 -3.78 -7.78 6.44
N ALA A 45 -3.64 -8.39 7.61
CA ALA A 45 -4.65 -9.28 8.14
C ALA A 45 -5.87 -8.45 8.55
N VAL A 46 -6.97 -8.52 7.80
CA VAL A 46 -8.21 -7.78 8.09
C VAL A 46 -9.16 -8.64 8.95
N ARG A 47 -9.33 -9.91 8.59
CA ARG A 47 -10.12 -10.90 9.33
C ARG A 47 -9.37 -12.23 9.32
N GLY A 48 -9.12 -12.79 10.50
CA GLY A 48 -8.49 -14.10 10.63
C GLY A 48 -6.97 -14.11 10.51
N TRP A 49 -6.41 -15.30 10.73
CA TRP A 49 -4.97 -15.55 10.78
C TRP A 49 -4.40 -15.73 9.37
N PHE A 50 -3.27 -15.10 9.12
CA PHE A 50 -2.52 -15.24 7.88
C PHE A 50 -1.18 -15.89 8.17
N ARG A 51 -0.62 -16.58 7.18
CA ARG A 51 0.74 -17.14 7.25
C ARG A 51 1.69 -16.28 6.44
N CYS A 52 2.82 -15.90 7.03
CA CYS A 52 3.84 -15.14 6.32
C CYS A 52 4.55 -16.06 5.31
N PRO A 53 4.63 -15.70 4.00
CA PRO A 53 5.30 -16.53 3.01
C PRO A 53 6.83 -16.53 3.18
N TYR A 54 7.39 -15.57 3.92
CA TYR A 54 8.83 -15.45 4.11
C TYR A 54 9.34 -16.21 5.34
N CYS A 55 8.70 -16.05 6.50
CA CYS A 55 9.15 -16.70 7.74
C CYS A 55 8.29 -17.90 8.15
N GLY A 56 7.19 -18.18 7.45
CA GLY A 56 6.29 -19.29 7.74
C GLY A 56 5.45 -19.13 9.01
N ARG A 57 5.64 -18.07 9.81
CA ARG A 57 4.89 -17.82 11.05
C ARG A 57 3.51 -17.25 10.76
N GLN A 58 2.56 -17.59 11.62
CA GLN A 58 1.23 -17.02 11.58
C GLN A 58 1.25 -15.59 12.17
N TYR A 59 0.45 -14.71 11.59
CA TYR A 59 0.26 -13.34 12.04
C TYR A 59 -1.22 -12.98 11.99
N HIS A 60 -1.64 -12.18 12.96
CA HIS A 60 -2.97 -11.60 13.05
C HIS A 60 -2.84 -10.12 13.39
N ARG A 61 -3.89 -9.33 13.15
CA ARG A 61 -3.90 -7.89 13.47
C ARG A 61 -3.68 -7.61 14.96
N SER A 62 -4.08 -8.53 15.83
CA SER A 62 -3.93 -8.43 17.28
C SER A 62 -2.56 -8.88 17.79
N VAL A 63 -1.73 -9.51 16.94
CA VAL A 63 -0.40 -9.94 17.37
C VAL A 63 0.49 -8.71 17.47
N PRO A 64 1.01 -8.38 18.67
CA PRO A 64 1.90 -7.25 18.83
C PRO A 64 3.19 -7.50 18.06
N ARG A 65 3.81 -6.41 17.61
CA ARG A 65 5.11 -6.47 16.94
C ARG A 65 6.15 -6.98 17.93
N GLN A 66 6.76 -8.13 17.66
CA GLN A 66 7.84 -8.67 18.48
C GLN A 66 9.13 -7.95 18.08
N ARG A 67 9.76 -7.27 19.05
CA ARG A 67 10.94 -6.43 18.83
C ARG A 67 12.19 -7.29 18.84
#